data_AF-A0A359KJB6-F1
#
_entry.id   AF-A0A359KJB6-F1
#
_cell.length_a   1.000
_cell.length_b   1.000
_cell.length_c   1.000
_cell.angle_alpha   90.00
_cell.angle_beta   90.00
_cell.angle_gamma   90.00
#
_symmetry.space_group_name_H-M   'P 1'
#
loop_
_entity.id
_entity.type
_entity.pdbx_description
1 polymer ?
#
loop_
_entity_poly.entity_id
_entity_poly.type
_entity_poly.pdbx_seq_one_letter_code
_entity_poly.pdbx_strand_id
1 'polypeptide(L)'
;YQQGYFRQTLNDAGWQQEFSEENDFHNLPLTLVHDSTGGPLTVRVPHPGREVSAQVWLARVGRVQLYLLDTNIPENLPEDRGITDQLYGGDLEMRIRQEVVLGIGGCRALVALGLEPTVYHMNEGHSAFLALERARALMSAHGLTFEEAREAASAGTIFTTHTPVPAGHDA
;
A
#
# COMPACT_ATOMS: atom_id res chain seq x y z
N TYR A 1 -1.82 -3.99 -7.65
CA TYR A 1 -3.03 -4.80 -7.95
C TYR A 1 -2.75 -5.67 -9.14
N GLN A 2 -2.63 -6.98 -8.93
CA GLN A 2 -2.42 -7.94 -10.01
C GLN A 2 -3.60 -7.97 -10.99
N GLN A 3 -4.83 -7.78 -10.51
CA GLN A 3 -6.05 -7.94 -11.32
C GLN A 3 -6.75 -6.62 -11.68
N GLY A 4 -6.29 -5.48 -11.15
CA GLY A 4 -6.98 -4.21 -11.30
C GLY A 4 -8.38 -4.25 -10.66
N TYR A 5 -9.34 -3.51 -11.22
CA TYR A 5 -10.74 -3.55 -10.78
C TYR A 5 -11.51 -4.64 -11.54
N PHE A 6 -11.91 -4.35 -12.78
CA PHE A 6 -12.35 -5.34 -13.76
C PHE A 6 -12.34 -4.73 -15.16
N ARG A 7 -12.31 -5.58 -16.18
CA ARG A 7 -12.60 -5.19 -17.56
C ARG A 7 -14.09 -5.33 -17.83
N GLN A 8 -14.72 -4.20 -18.16
CA GLN A 8 -16.14 -4.15 -18.50
C GLN A 8 -16.34 -4.52 -19.98
N THR A 9 -17.28 -5.42 -20.25
CA THR A 9 -17.85 -5.59 -21.61
C THR A 9 -19.37 -5.63 -21.53
N LEU A 10 -20.05 -5.38 -22.66
CA LEU A 10 -21.50 -5.52 -22.78
C LEU A 10 -21.79 -6.75 -23.65
N ASN A 11 -22.69 -7.62 -23.20
CA ASN A 11 -23.18 -8.71 -24.03
C ASN A 11 -24.19 -8.22 -25.08
N ASP A 12 -24.65 -9.11 -25.96
CA ASP A 12 -25.58 -8.78 -27.04
C ASP A 12 -26.93 -8.20 -26.56
N ALA A 13 -27.28 -8.42 -25.29
CA ALA A 13 -28.47 -7.88 -24.65
C ALA A 13 -28.21 -6.55 -23.89
N GLY A 14 -26.99 -6.00 -23.98
CA GLY A 14 -26.61 -4.75 -23.32
C GLY A 14 -26.30 -4.87 -21.83
N TRP A 15 -26.18 -6.08 -21.28
CA TRP A 15 -25.83 -6.29 -19.88
C TRP A 15 -24.32 -6.25 -19.67
N GLN A 16 -23.91 -5.61 -18.57
CA GLN A 16 -22.53 -5.61 -18.10
C GLN A 16 -22.05 -7.02 -17.80
N GLN A 17 -20.83 -7.31 -18.23
CA GLN A 17 -20.04 -8.47 -17.90
C GLN A 17 -18.69 -7.99 -17.37
N GLU A 18 -18.16 -8.71 -16.37
CA GLU A 18 -16.95 -8.33 -15.65
C GLU A 18 -15.91 -9.44 -15.80
N PHE A 19 -14.73 -9.06 -16.26
CA PHE A 19 -13.61 -9.98 -16.43
C PHE A 19 -12.42 -9.47 -15.63
N SER A 20 -11.83 -10.37 -14.83
CA SER A 20 -10.54 -10.10 -14.21
C SER A 20 -9.43 -10.39 -15.21
N GLU A 21 -8.55 -9.42 -15.43
CA GLU A 21 -7.36 -9.60 -16.26
C GLU A 21 -6.12 -9.50 -15.38
N GLU A 22 -5.24 -10.50 -15.47
CA GLU A 22 -3.99 -10.49 -14.73
C GLU A 22 -2.96 -9.60 -15.42
N ASN A 23 -2.44 -8.65 -14.65
CA ASN A 23 -1.29 -7.84 -15.01
C ASN A 23 -0.03 -8.68 -14.78
N ASP A 24 0.61 -9.07 -15.88
CA ASP A 24 1.94 -9.69 -15.82
C ASP A 24 3.00 -8.61 -15.56
N PHE A 25 3.44 -8.50 -14.29
CA PHE A 25 4.40 -7.49 -13.86
C PHE A 25 5.75 -7.60 -14.59
N HIS A 26 6.12 -8.78 -15.11
CA HIS A 26 7.35 -8.94 -15.89
C HIS A 26 7.23 -8.32 -17.30
N ASN A 27 6.02 -8.16 -17.80
CA ASN A 27 5.73 -7.50 -19.07
C ASN A 27 5.38 -6.01 -18.91
N LEU A 28 5.28 -5.52 -17.67
CA LEU A 28 5.10 -4.10 -17.38
C LEU A 28 6.46 -3.39 -17.26
N PRO A 29 6.52 -2.05 -17.45
CA PRO A 29 7.73 -1.26 -17.24
C PRO A 29 8.03 -1.05 -15.75
N LEU A 30 8.09 -2.16 -15.00
CA LEU A 30 8.38 -2.24 -13.59
C LEU A 30 9.77 -2.85 -13.38
N THR A 31 10.48 -2.36 -12.37
CA THR A 31 11.77 -2.92 -11.97
C THR A 31 11.67 -3.38 -10.52
N LEU A 32 12.00 -4.65 -10.26
CA LEU A 32 12.09 -5.15 -8.89
C LEU A 32 13.21 -4.42 -8.17
N VAL A 33 12.90 -3.85 -7.00
CA VAL A 33 13.92 -3.20 -6.16
C VAL A 33 14.66 -4.30 -5.40
N HIS A 34 15.98 -4.19 -5.34
CA HIS A 34 16.83 -5.14 -4.63
C HIS A 34 17.45 -4.50 -3.39
N ASP A 35 17.68 -5.31 -2.36
CA ASP A 35 18.38 -4.92 -1.15
C ASP A 35 19.91 -4.99 -1.29
N SER A 36 20.63 -4.70 -0.21
CA SER A 36 22.11 -4.74 -0.18
C SER A 36 22.73 -6.13 -0.43
N THR A 37 21.94 -7.20 -0.30
CA THR A 37 22.36 -8.59 -0.53
C THR A 37 22.14 -9.01 -1.99
N GLY A 38 21.45 -8.19 -2.78
CA GLY A 38 21.05 -8.50 -4.15
C GLY A 38 19.75 -9.31 -4.25
N GLY A 39 19.06 -9.56 -3.15
CA GLY A 39 17.71 -10.15 -3.13
C GLY A 39 16.61 -9.09 -3.29
N PRO A 40 15.35 -9.47 -3.49
CA PRO A 40 14.23 -8.53 -3.53
C PRO A 40 14.13 -7.73 -2.22
N LEU A 41 13.99 -6.40 -2.33
CA LEU A 41 13.73 -5.56 -1.17
C LEU A 41 12.32 -5.87 -0.66
N THR A 42 12.25 -6.38 0.57
CA THR A 42 11.00 -6.73 1.23
C THR A 42 10.82 -5.97 2.53
N VAL A 43 9.57 -5.63 2.85
CA VAL A 43 9.19 -5.06 4.14
C VAL A 43 8.16 -5.94 4.82
N ARG A 44 8.26 -6.06 6.14
CA ARG A 44 7.31 -6.84 6.94
C ARG A 44 6.24 -5.94 7.52
N VAL A 45 4.99 -6.37 7.42
CA VAL A 45 3.80 -5.64 7.87
C VAL A 45 3.03 -6.51 8.87
N PRO A 46 2.80 -6.01 10.10
CA PRO A 46 2.14 -6.80 11.14
C PRO A 46 0.67 -7.06 10.79
N HIS A 47 0.25 -8.31 10.96
CA HIS A 47 -1.13 -8.78 10.86
C HIS A 47 -1.48 -9.64 12.09
N PRO A 48 -2.76 -9.90 12.38
CA PRO A 48 -3.14 -10.77 13.49
C PRO A 48 -2.45 -12.14 13.41
N GLY A 49 -1.60 -12.44 14.40
CA GLY A 49 -0.89 -13.72 14.53
C GLY A 49 0.28 -13.95 13.57
N ARG A 50 0.62 -13.00 12.68
CA ARG A 50 1.70 -13.18 11.69
C ARG A 50 2.26 -11.86 11.15
N GLU A 51 3.36 -11.95 10.40
CA GLU A 51 3.85 -10.85 9.56
C GLU A 51 3.58 -11.19 8.09
N VAL A 52 3.10 -10.20 7.32
CA VAL A 52 2.98 -10.28 5.87
C VAL A 52 4.15 -9.54 5.25
N SER A 53 4.85 -10.18 4.33
CA SER A 53 5.96 -9.56 3.60
C SER A 53 5.47 -8.91 2.31
N ALA A 54 5.92 -7.70 2.00
CA ALA A 54 5.63 -7.05 0.74
C ALA A 54 6.95 -6.73 0.03
N GLN A 55 7.10 -7.19 -1.21
CA GLN A 55 8.22 -6.78 -2.07
C GLN A 55 7.93 -5.43 -2.72
N VAL A 56 8.98 -4.74 -3.16
CA VAL A 56 8.88 -3.39 -3.73
C VAL A 56 9.22 -3.40 -5.21
N TRP A 57 8.29 -2.91 -6.03
CA TRP A 57 8.50 -2.61 -7.43
C TRP A 57 8.68 -1.11 -7.65
N LEU A 58 9.48 -0.71 -8.63
CA LEU A 58 9.67 0.67 -9.07
C LEU A 58 9.12 0.85 -10.49
N ALA A 59 8.20 1.79 -10.66
CA ALA A 59 7.84 2.37 -11.95
C ALA A 59 8.41 3.79 -12.07
N ARG A 60 8.95 4.14 -13.24
CA ARG A 60 9.42 5.51 -13.52
C ARG A 60 8.37 6.25 -14.35
N VAL A 61 7.67 7.19 -13.72
CA VAL A 61 6.64 8.02 -14.36
C VAL A 61 7.23 9.41 -14.64
N GLY A 62 7.87 9.55 -15.80
CA GLY A 62 8.62 10.75 -16.13
C GLY A 62 9.77 10.97 -15.14
N ARG A 63 9.67 12.02 -14.31
CA ARG A 63 10.64 12.32 -13.24
C ARG A 63 10.26 11.73 -11.89
N VAL A 64 9.06 11.17 -11.76
CA VAL A 64 8.53 10.63 -10.50
C VAL A 64 8.86 9.15 -10.40
N GLN A 65 9.33 8.75 -9.22
CA GLN A 65 9.51 7.35 -8.87
C GLN A 65 8.25 6.88 -8.13
N LEU A 66 7.55 5.91 -8.70
CA LEU A 66 6.38 5.28 -8.10
C LEU A 66 6.81 3.92 -7.55
N TYR A 67 6.77 3.79 -6.23
CA TYR A 67 7.00 2.53 -5.54
C TYR A 67 5.67 1.81 -5.32
N LEU A 68 5.63 0.53 -5.69
CA LEU A 68 4.46 -0.32 -5.59
C LEU A 68 4.77 -1.50 -4.68
N LEU A 69 3.84 -1.83 -3.79
CA LEU A 69 3.95 -2.97 -2.89
C LEU A 69 3.24 -4.19 -3.47
N ASP A 70 3.82 -5.35 -3.25
CA ASP A 70 3.31 -6.61 -3.77
C ASP A 70 3.47 -7.71 -2.70
N THR A 71 2.33 -8.24 -2.25
CA THR A 71 2.27 -9.34 -1.28
C THR A 71 2.21 -10.71 -1.96
N ASN A 72 2.06 -10.78 -3.29
CA ASN A 72 1.97 -12.05 -4.00
C ASN A 72 3.35 -12.68 -4.20
N ILE A 73 3.93 -13.14 -3.09
CA ILE A 73 5.24 -13.78 -3.03
C ILE A 73 5.18 -15.12 -2.28
N PRO A 74 6.04 -16.10 -2.61
CA PRO A 74 6.00 -17.44 -2.04
C PRO A 74 6.13 -17.50 -0.51
N GLU A 75 6.78 -16.51 0.11
CA GLU A 75 7.03 -16.40 1.55
C GLU A 75 5.73 -16.18 2.35
N ASN A 76 4.71 -15.60 1.72
CA ASN A 76 3.42 -15.35 2.34
C ASN A 76 2.51 -16.57 2.24
N LEU A 77 1.61 -16.69 3.22
CA LEU A 77 0.52 -17.66 3.17
C LEU A 77 -0.38 -17.38 1.95
N PRO A 78 -1.01 -18.42 1.37
CA PRO A 78 -1.88 -18.25 0.19
C PRO A 78 -2.94 -17.15 0.36
N GLU A 79 -3.53 -17.02 1.54
CA GLU A 79 -4.55 -16.01 1.87
C GLU A 79 -4.00 -14.58 2.00
N ASP A 80 -2.68 -14.41 2.15
CA ASP A 80 -2.00 -13.10 2.24
C ASP A 80 -1.53 -12.60 0.89
N ARG A 81 -1.23 -13.52 -0.02
CA ARG A 81 -0.80 -13.16 -1.38
C ARG A 81 -1.84 -12.28 -2.07
N GLY A 82 -3.12 -12.62 -1.87
CA GLY A 82 -4.26 -11.92 -2.46
C GLY A 82 -4.52 -10.50 -1.94
N ILE A 83 -3.79 -10.01 -0.93
CA ILE A 83 -3.98 -8.64 -0.43
C ILE A 83 -3.75 -7.63 -1.57
N THR A 84 -2.77 -7.86 -2.44
CA THR A 84 -2.46 -6.96 -3.57
C THR A 84 -3.04 -7.40 -4.91
N ASP A 85 -4.10 -8.22 -4.93
CA ASP A 85 -4.69 -8.72 -6.18
C ASP A 85 -5.68 -7.72 -6.78
N GLN A 86 -6.84 -7.54 -6.13
CA GLN A 86 -7.97 -6.77 -6.67
C GLN A 86 -8.09 -5.38 -6.03
N LEU A 87 -8.27 -4.37 -6.87
CA LEU A 87 -8.60 -3.01 -6.47
C LEU A 87 -10.09 -2.97 -6.07
N TYR A 88 -10.39 -2.52 -4.85
CA TYR A 88 -11.76 -2.47 -4.30
C TYR A 88 -12.48 -3.84 -4.29
N GLY A 89 -11.72 -4.93 -4.23
CA GLY A 89 -12.25 -6.29 -4.07
C GLY A 89 -12.27 -6.75 -2.62
N GLY A 90 -12.90 -7.89 -2.38
CA GLY A 90 -12.96 -8.52 -1.06
C GLY A 90 -14.00 -7.90 -0.12
N ASP A 91 -13.90 -8.27 1.16
CA ASP A 91 -14.76 -7.79 2.23
C ASP A 91 -14.05 -6.71 3.08
N LEU A 92 -14.69 -6.30 4.18
CA LEU A 92 -14.13 -5.31 5.10
C LEU A 92 -12.79 -5.74 5.70
N GLU A 93 -12.60 -7.04 5.95
CA GLU A 93 -11.34 -7.54 6.48
C GLU A 93 -10.22 -7.41 5.43
N MET A 94 -10.48 -7.82 4.19
CA MET A 94 -9.53 -7.63 3.09
C MET A 94 -9.19 -6.16 2.88
N ARG A 95 -10.19 -5.29 2.94
CA ARG A 95 -10.02 -3.83 2.84
C ARG A 95 -9.05 -3.31 3.92
N ILE A 96 -9.26 -3.65 5.19
CA ILE A 96 -8.35 -3.25 6.27
C ILE A 96 -6.93 -3.81 6.05
N ARG A 97 -6.80 -5.06 5.60
CA ARG A 97 -5.49 -5.67 5.29
C ARG A 97 -4.77 -4.90 4.19
N GLN A 98 -5.48 -4.49 3.13
CA GLN A 98 -4.94 -3.64 2.07
C GLN A 98 -4.47 -2.28 2.59
N GLU A 99 -5.29 -1.62 3.42
CA GLU A 99 -4.95 -0.32 4.01
C GLU A 99 -3.75 -0.40 4.96
N VAL A 100 -3.64 -1.50 5.72
CA VAL A 100 -2.48 -1.79 6.58
C VAL A 100 -1.22 -1.98 5.74
N VAL A 101 -1.27 -2.78 4.66
CA VAL A 101 -0.15 -2.95 3.73
C VAL A 101 0.24 -1.62 3.09
N LEU A 102 -0.72 -0.82 2.63
CA LEU A 102 -0.46 0.47 2.01
C LEU A 102 0.16 1.47 3.01
N GLY A 103 -0.48 1.67 4.16
CA GLY A 103 -0.08 2.68 5.15
C GLY A 103 1.22 2.31 5.87
N ILE A 104 1.27 1.13 6.48
CA ILE A 104 2.44 0.67 7.25
C ILE A 104 3.56 0.23 6.29
N GLY A 105 3.22 -0.63 5.32
CA GLY A 105 4.20 -1.14 4.36
C GLY A 105 4.80 -0.02 3.51
N GLY A 106 4.01 0.98 3.12
CA GLY A 106 4.50 2.13 2.36
C GLY A 106 5.53 2.95 3.14
N CYS A 107 5.24 3.25 4.41
CA CYS A 107 6.19 3.96 5.28
C CYS A 107 7.48 3.16 5.49
N ARG A 108 7.37 1.84 5.74
CA ARG A 108 8.54 0.97 5.92
C ARG A 108 9.36 0.82 4.65
N ALA A 109 8.72 0.77 3.48
CA ALA A 109 9.42 0.70 2.20
C ALA A 109 10.27 1.95 1.96
N LEU A 110 9.75 3.14 2.26
CA LEU A 110 10.51 4.38 2.18
C LEU A 110 11.76 4.35 3.06
N VAL A 111 11.64 3.90 4.32
CA VAL A 111 12.78 3.73 5.23
C VAL A 111 13.78 2.71 4.69
N ALA A 112 13.30 1.56 4.19
CA ALA A 112 14.16 0.51 3.63
C ALA A 112 14.90 0.96 2.35
N LEU A 113 14.30 1.90 1.60
CA LEU A 113 14.90 2.57 0.45
C LEU A 113 15.89 3.68 0.85
N GLY A 114 16.05 3.99 2.14
CA GLY A 114 16.87 5.10 2.63
C GLY A 114 16.27 6.48 2.33
N LEU A 115 14.95 6.55 2.14
CA LEU A 115 14.23 7.79 1.89
C LEU A 115 13.64 8.33 3.19
N GLU A 116 13.86 9.62 3.43
CA GLU A 116 13.32 10.34 4.59
C GLU A 116 12.45 11.54 4.14
N PRO A 117 11.22 11.30 3.65
CA PRO A 117 10.34 12.40 3.28
C PRO A 117 10.00 13.28 4.48
N THR A 118 10.08 14.60 4.30
CA THR A 118 9.61 15.56 5.31
C THR A 118 8.07 15.64 5.32
N VAL A 119 7.46 15.45 4.15
CA VAL A 119 6.01 15.53 3.94
C VAL A 119 5.46 14.19 3.47
N TYR A 120 4.35 13.78 4.06
CA TYR A 120 3.56 12.62 3.65
C TYR A 120 2.17 13.11 3.27
N HIS A 121 1.69 12.70 2.10
CA HIS A 121 0.35 13.02 1.62
C HIS A 121 -0.50 11.76 1.63
N MET A 122 -1.67 11.86 2.26
CA MET A 122 -2.70 10.83 2.30
C MET A 122 -3.84 11.26 1.38
N ASN A 123 -4.07 10.46 0.35
CA ASN A 123 -5.19 10.63 -0.56
C ASN A 123 -6.34 9.73 -0.10
N GLU A 124 -7.34 10.32 0.54
CA GLU A 124 -8.43 9.64 1.25
C GLU A 124 -7.98 8.78 2.44
N GLY A 125 -8.94 8.10 3.07
CA GLY A 125 -8.77 7.30 4.29
C GLY A 125 -7.95 6.02 4.11
N HIS A 126 -7.76 5.54 2.87
CA HIS A 126 -7.10 4.26 2.57
C HIS A 126 -5.67 4.14 3.10
N SER A 127 -4.97 5.27 3.26
CA SER A 127 -3.61 5.31 3.80
C SER A 127 -3.56 5.71 5.28
N ALA A 128 -4.68 5.71 6.03
CA ALA A 128 -4.74 6.23 7.39
C ALA A 128 -3.73 5.58 8.36
N PHE A 129 -3.42 4.28 8.19
CA PHE A 129 -2.41 3.58 8.99
C PHE A 129 -0.99 4.15 8.85
N LEU A 130 -0.72 4.93 7.79
CA LEU A 130 0.53 5.68 7.62
C LEU A 130 0.78 6.64 8.78
N ALA A 131 -0.25 7.32 9.28
CA ALA A 131 -0.11 8.28 10.37
C ALA A 131 0.39 7.61 11.66
N LEU A 132 -0.11 6.39 11.94
CA LEU A 132 0.31 5.60 13.10
C LEU A 132 1.75 5.07 12.93
N GLU A 133 2.08 4.51 11.75
CA GLU A 133 3.43 4.01 11.51
C GLU A 133 4.48 5.13 11.52
N ARG A 134 4.14 6.32 11.01
CA ARG A 134 5.01 7.49 11.07
C ARG A 134 5.28 7.92 12.52
N ALA A 135 4.26 7.98 13.38
CA ALA A 135 4.45 8.28 14.79
C ALA A 135 5.35 7.22 15.45
N ARG A 136 5.09 5.92 15.21
CA ARG A 136 5.94 4.82 15.72
C ARG A 136 7.40 4.94 15.26
N ALA A 137 7.62 5.30 14.00
CA ALA A 137 8.96 5.48 13.44
C ALA A 137 9.71 6.63 14.15
N LEU A 138 9.03 7.77 14.37
CA LEU A 138 9.61 8.92 15.09
C LEU A 138 9.92 8.61 16.55
N MET A 139 9.04 7.88 17.25
CA MET A 139 9.30 7.39 18.60
C MET A 139 10.57 6.54 18.64
N SER A 140 10.71 5.61 17.69
CA SER A 140 11.84 4.68 17.64
C SER A 140 13.15 5.40 17.28
N ALA A 141 13.11 6.35 16.35
CA ALA A 141 14.30 7.06 15.86
C ALA A 141 14.83 8.11 16.85
N HIS A 142 13.94 8.76 17.61
CA HIS A 142 14.30 9.92 18.44
C HIS A 142 14.03 9.72 19.93
N GLY A 143 13.52 8.55 20.35
CA GLY A 143 13.18 8.29 21.75
C GLY A 143 12.02 9.14 22.28
N LEU A 144 11.13 9.58 21.39
CA LEU A 144 9.99 10.42 21.73
C LEU A 144 8.87 9.62 22.40
N THR A 145 8.10 10.29 23.24
CA THR A 145 6.79 9.81 23.66
C THR A 145 5.82 9.75 22.48
N PHE A 146 4.71 9.03 22.63
CA PHE A 146 3.67 8.99 21.60
C PHE A 146 3.09 10.38 21.32
N GLU A 147 2.90 11.22 22.36
CA GLU A 147 2.34 12.57 22.20
C GLU A 147 3.23 13.47 21.36
N GLU A 148 4.53 13.49 21.67
CA GLU A 148 5.54 14.24 20.90
C GLU A 148 5.64 13.72 19.46
N ALA A 149 5.68 12.40 19.27
CA ALA A 149 5.77 11.79 17.95
C ALA A 149 4.51 12.03 17.10
N ARG A 150 3.32 12.00 17.71
CA ARG A 150 2.05 12.32 17.05
C ARG A 150 2.04 13.77 16.58
N GLU A 151 2.49 14.70 17.42
CA GLU A 151 2.57 16.12 17.07
C GLU A 151 3.54 16.35 15.90
N ALA A 152 4.74 15.76 15.97
CA ALA A 152 5.74 15.83 14.91
C ALA A 152 5.28 15.16 13.60
N ALA A 153 4.62 14.01 13.69
CA ALA A 153 4.06 13.32 12.52
C ALA A 153 2.95 14.15 11.86
N SER A 154 2.08 14.77 12.66
CA SER A 154 0.98 15.62 12.19
C SER A 154 1.49 16.83 11.40
N ALA A 155 2.54 17.49 11.90
CA ALA A 155 3.10 18.69 11.27
C ALA A 155 3.58 18.48 9.82
N GLY A 156 3.97 17.25 9.44
CA GLY A 156 4.38 16.91 8.08
C GLY A 156 3.37 16.08 7.31
N THR A 157 2.14 15.91 7.80
CA THR A 157 1.13 15.04 7.15
C THR A 157 0.03 15.89 6.54
N ILE A 158 -0.25 15.67 5.26
CA ILE A 158 -1.33 16.34 4.52
C ILE A 158 -2.39 15.30 4.19
N PHE A 159 -3.64 15.61 4.44
CA PHE A 159 -4.78 14.78 4.08
C PHE A 159 -5.64 15.50 3.05
N THR A 160 -6.10 14.77 2.04
CA THR A 160 -7.07 15.26 1.06
C THR A 160 -8.22 14.28 0.99
N THR A 161 -9.44 14.81 1.12
CA THR A 161 -10.67 14.07 0.84
C THR A 161 -11.40 14.67 -0.36
N HIS A 162 -12.01 13.80 -1.15
CA HIS A 162 -12.76 14.11 -2.37
C HIS A 162 -14.25 13.84 -2.22
N THR A 163 -14.66 13.15 -1.14
CA THR A 163 -16.07 12.85 -0.88
C THR A 163 -16.55 13.53 0.40
N PRO A 164 -17.20 14.71 0.31
CA PRO A 164 -17.61 15.48 1.49
C PRO A 164 -18.87 14.91 2.19
N VAL A 165 -19.35 13.72 1.79
CA VAL A 165 -20.54 13.09 2.36
C VAL A 165 -20.14 11.90 3.24
N PRO A 166 -20.81 11.69 4.40
CA PRO A 166 -20.49 10.58 5.31
C PRO A 166 -20.50 9.19 4.66
N ALA A 167 -21.25 9.00 3.57
CA ALA A 167 -21.29 7.75 2.81
C ALA A 167 -20.00 7.44 2.02
N GLY A 168 -19.12 8.43 1.83
CA GLY A 168 -17.77 8.24 1.29
C GLY A 168 -16.68 8.30 2.35
N HIS A 169 -17.04 8.45 3.63
CA HIS A 169 -16.13 8.17 4.71
C HIS A 169 -16.18 6.66 4.94
N ASP A 170 -15.01 6.05 4.94
CA ASP A 170 -14.82 4.63 5.23
C ASP A 170 -15.57 4.23 6.51
N ALA A 171 -16.72 3.56 6.34
CA ALA A 171 -17.60 3.10 7.40
C ALA A 171 -17.24 1.69 7.87
#